data_AF-A0A849TYI6-F1
#
_entry.id   AF-A0A849TYI6-F1
#
_cell.length_a   1.000
_cell.length_b   1.000
_cell.length_c   1.000
_cell.angle_alpha   90.00
_cell.angle_beta   90.00
_cell.angle_gamma   90.00
#
_symmetry.space_group_name_H-M   'P 1'
#
loop_
_entity.id
_entity.type
_entity.pdbx_description
1 polymer ?
#
loop_
_entity_poly.entity_id
_entity_poly.type
_entity_poly.pdbx_seq_one_letter_code
_entity_poly.pdbx_strand_id
1 'polypeptide(L)' 'GLDVYEHEPMVSAGLIALPTVVLLPHLGSATLETRVRMGLICLDNIAAVLGGRPAPNRVN' A
#
# COMPACT_ATOMS: atom_id res chain seq x y z
N GLY A 1 -17.67 -1.11 2.99
CA GLY A 1 -16.70 -2.18 2.67
C GLY A 1 -15.41 -1.88 3.37
N LEU A 2 -14.64 -2.92 3.73
CA LEU A 2 -13.35 -2.81 4.41
C LEU A 2 -12.24 -3.31 3.48
N ASP A 3 -11.11 -2.62 3.46
CA ASP A 3 -9.94 -2.98 2.64
C ASP A 3 -8.69 -3.24 3.50
N VAL A 4 -8.74 -2.94 4.80
CA VAL A 4 -7.61 -3.12 5.72
C VAL A 4 -8.07 -3.86 6.97
N TYR A 5 -7.14 -4.59 7.61
CA TYR A 5 -7.40 -5.36 8.81
C TYR A 5 -6.27 -5.22 9.83
N GLU A 6 -6.60 -5.42 11.11
CA GLU A 6 -5.61 -5.28 12.20
C GLU A 6 -4.47 -6.29 12.11
N HIS A 7 -4.74 -7.51 11.60
CA HIS A 7 -3.81 -8.63 11.59
C HIS A 7 -3.70 -9.26 10.19
N GLU A 8 -3.42 -8.46 9.17
CA GLU A 8 -3.32 -8.96 7.79
C GLU A 8 -2.33 -10.13 7.63
N PRO A 9 -2.69 -11.18 6.88
CA PRO A 9 -3.87 -11.30 6.01
C PRO A 9 -5.13 -11.82 6.72
N MET A 10 -5.10 -12.02 8.03
CA MET A 10 -6.24 -12.57 8.79
C MET A 10 -7.36 -11.55 8.94
N VAL A 11 -8.58 -12.01 8.64
CA VAL A 11 -9.81 -11.25 8.86
C VAL A 11 -10.59 -11.90 9.99
N SER A 12 -11.20 -11.09 10.86
CA SER A 12 -12.04 -11.59 11.95
C SER A 12 -13.18 -12.46 11.41
N ALA A 13 -13.38 -13.65 11.99
CA ALA A 13 -14.46 -14.56 11.62
C ALA A 13 -15.85 -13.89 11.74
N GLY A 14 -16.02 -12.99 12.72
CA GLY A 14 -17.25 -12.22 12.87
C GLY A 14 -17.53 -11.29 11.69
N LEU A 15 -16.49 -10.67 11.10
CA LEU A 15 -16.65 -9.82 9.91
C LEU A 15 -16.97 -10.65 8.66
N ILE A 16 -16.35 -11.82 8.51
CA ILE A 16 -16.61 -12.74 7.39
C ILE A 16 -18.07 -13.22 7.39
N ALA A 17 -18.65 -13.45 8.58
CA ALA A 17 -20.00 -13.95 8.72
C ALA A 17 -21.12 -12.92 8.42
N LEU A 18 -20.79 -11.61 8.33
CA LEU A 18 -21.78 -10.56 8.13
C LEU A 18 -22.16 -10.41 6.65
N PRO A 19 -23.42 -10.65 6.25
CA PRO A 19 -23.84 -10.55 4.85
C PRO A 19 -23.93 -9.09 4.35
N THR A 20 -23.87 -8.12 5.26
CA THR A 20 -23.97 -6.68 4.97
C THR A 20 -22.62 -6.02 4.72
N VAL A 21 -21.52 -6.78 4.77
CA VAL A 21 -20.16 -6.25 4.65
C VAL A 21 -19.51 -6.78 3.37
N VAL A 22 -18.86 -5.88 2.64
CA VAL A 22 -17.95 -6.23 1.53
C VAL A 22 -16.52 -6.13 2.05
N LEU A 23 -15.73 -7.17 1.81
CA LEU A 23 -14.34 -7.31 2.27
C LEU A 23 -13.41 -7.38 1.07
N LEU A 24 -12.36 -6.56 1.07
CA LEU A 24 -11.33 -6.48 0.04
C LEU A 24 -9.95 -6.77 0.66
N PRO A 25 -9.01 -7.39 -0.08
CA PRO A 25 -7.70 -7.76 0.44
C PRO A 25 -6.64 -6.66 0.19
N HIS A 26 -6.78 -5.49 0.81
CA HIS A 26 -5.80 -4.39 0.77
C HIS A 26 -5.43 -3.95 -0.66
N LEU A 27 -6.46 -3.67 -1.45
CA LEU A 27 -6.37 -3.33 -2.86
C LEU A 27 -6.42 -1.83 -3.15
N GLY A 28 -6.50 -0.95 -2.14
CA GLY A 28 -6.67 0.49 -2.33
C GLY A 28 -5.65 1.15 -3.28
N SER A 29 -4.41 0.64 -3.32
CA SER A 29 -3.35 1.12 -4.23
C SER A 29 -3.12 0.21 -5.45
N ALA A 30 -3.91 -0.85 -5.63
CA ALA A 30 -3.67 -1.91 -6.60
C ALA A 30 -4.15 -1.61 -8.02
N THR A 31 -4.01 -0.36 -8.49
CA THR A 31 -4.16 -0.04 -9.92
C THR A 31 -2.80 -0.04 -10.61
N LEU A 32 -2.77 -0.33 -11.92
CA LEU A 32 -1.53 -0.33 -12.69
C LEU A 32 -0.82 1.03 -12.61
N GLU A 33 -1.58 2.10 -12.81
CA GLU A 33 -1.10 3.48 -12.80
C GLU A 33 -0.48 3.84 -11.44
N THR A 34 -1.18 3.52 -10.34
CA THR A 34 -0.72 3.81 -8.98
C THR A 34 0.54 3.02 -8.65
N ARG A 35 0.55 1.71 -8.91
CA ARG A 35 1.70 0.83 -8.65
C ARG A 35 2.94 1.25 -9.45
N VAL A 36 2.76 1.59 -10.73
CA VAL A 36 3.86 2.09 -11.58
C VAL A 36 4.41 3.41 -11.02
N ARG A 37 3.54 4.36 -10.67
CA ARG A 37 3.98 5.65 -10.14
C ARG A 37 4.70 5.52 -8.80
N MET A 38 4.21 4.68 -7.89
CA MET A 38 4.89 4.38 -6.63
C MET A 38 6.28 3.78 -6.86
N GLY A 39 6.40 2.83 -7.81
CA GLY A 39 7.69 2.27 -8.20
C GLY A 39 8.67 3.32 -8.72
N LEU A 40 8.22 4.23 -9.60
CA LEU A 40 9.04 5.34 -10.09
C LEU A 40 9.49 6.28 -8.96
N ILE A 41 8.60 6.59 -8.00
CA ILE A 41 8.97 7.38 -6.82
C ILE A 41 10.09 6.68 -6.03
N CYS A 42 10.01 5.37 -5.82
CA CYS A 42 11.08 4.62 -5.15
C CYS A 42 12.41 4.72 -5.92
N LEU A 43 12.38 4.57 -7.25
CA LEU A 43 13.57 4.69 -8.09
C LEU A 43 14.20 6.08 -8.00
N ASP A 44 13.39 7.15 -8.01
CA ASP A 44 13.88 8.52 -7.88
C ASP A 44 14.60 8.76 -6.54
N ASN A 45 14.07 8.19 -5.44
CA ASN A 45 14.73 8.25 -4.13
C ASN A 45 16.07 7.50 -4.12
N ILE A 46 16.11 6.29 -4.68
CA ILE A 46 17.34 5.49 -4.76
C ILE A 46 18.39 6.23 -5.58
N ALA A 47 18.02 6.74 -6.77
CA ALA A 47 18.93 7.47 -7.64
C ALA A 47 19.48 8.75 -6.99
N ALA A 48 18.65 9.48 -6.22
CA ALA A 48 19.10 10.66 -5.50
C ALA A 48 20.17 10.33 -4.46
N VAL A 49 19.93 9.31 -3.62
CA VAL A 49 20.86 8.89 -2.56
C VAL A 49 22.17 8.36 -3.13
N LEU A 50 22.11 7.50 -4.15
CA LEU A 50 23.32 7.00 -4.81
C LEU A 50 24.12 8.11 -5.52
N GLY A 51 23.44 9.20 -5.92
CA GLY A 51 24.07 10.40 -6.46
C GLY A 51 24.56 11.40 -5.41
N GLY A 52 24.60 11.03 -4.12
CA GLY A 52 25.06 11.91 -3.04
C GLY A 52 24.09 13.04 -2.68
N ARG A 53 22.83 12.97 -3.12
CA ARG A 53 21.77 13.94 -2.79
C ARG A 53 20.79 13.34 -1.77
N PRO A 54 20.05 14.17 -1.01
CA PRO A 54 18.99 13.68 -0.16
C PRO A 54 17.87 12.98 -0.95
N ALA A 55 17.27 11.94 -0.36
CA ALA A 55 16.06 11.30 -0.87
C ALA A 55 14.90 12.33 -0.92
N PRO A 56 14.20 12.51 -2.06
CA PRO A 56 13.10 13.46 -2.18
C PRO A 56 11.93 13.22 -1.21
N ASN A 57 11.67 11.96 -0.84
CA ASN A 57 10.59 11.56 0.06
C ASN A 57 11.15 10.95 1.36
N ARG A 58 12.11 11.65 1.98
CA ARG A 58 12.70 11.25 3.26
C ARG A 58 11.70 11.44 4.41
N VAL A 59 11.56 10.44 5.27
CA VAL A 59 10.61 10.46 6.40
C VAL A 59 11.26 10.90 7.73
N ASN A 60 12.53 10.53 7.95
CA ASN A 60 13.25 10.73 9.22
C ASN A 60 14.49 11.61 9.06
#